data_AF-A0A928CXT4-F1
#
_entry.id   AF-A0A928CXT4-F1
#
_cell.length_a   1.000
_cell.length_b   1.000
_cell.length_c   1.000
_cell.angle_alpha   90.00
_cell.angle_beta   90.00
_cell.angle_gamma   90.00
#
_symmetry.space_group_name_H-M   'P 1'
#
loop_
_entity.id
_entity.type
_entity.pdbx_description
1 polymer ?
#
loop_
_entity_poly.entity_id
_entity_poly.type
_entity_poly.pdbx_seq_one_letter_code
_entity_poly.pdbx_strand_id
1 'polypeptide(L)' 'RIDLIAQYENAALDISGSGPNSWGMVRYALNRAGTNKILFGSDFPIRNPGMYIAGVLFEHLSKTQLEAVFSRNFKNLFR' A
#
# COMPACT_ATOMS: atom_id res chain seq x y z
N ARG A 1 3.57 -12.40 3.31
CA ARG A 1 3.41 -11.79 1.96
C ARG A 1 4.42 -10.68 1.74
N ILE A 2 4.58 -9.75 2.68
CA ILE A 2 5.53 -8.62 2.59
C ILE A 2 6.97 -9.10 2.34
N ASP A 3 7.48 -10.10 3.08
CA ASP A 3 8.85 -10.62 2.85
C ASP A 3 9.04 -11.24 1.46
N LEU A 4 8.01 -11.89 0.92
CA LEU A 4 8.06 -12.48 -0.41
C LEU A 4 8.15 -11.38 -1.48
N ILE A 5 7.31 -10.33 -1.35
CA ILE A 5 7.33 -9.17 -2.26
C ILE A 5 8.65 -8.40 -2.16
N ALA A 6 9.28 -8.38 -0.98
CA ALA A 6 10.61 -7.78 -0.83
C ALA A 6 11.67 -8.47 -1.71
N GLN A 7 11.58 -9.80 -1.90
CA GLN A 7 12.56 -10.59 -2.64
C GLN A 7 12.51 -10.39 -4.17
N TYR A 8 11.32 -10.16 -4.75
CA TYR A 8 11.17 -10.06 -6.20
C TYR A 8 11.09 -8.62 -6.65
N GLU A 9 12.03 -8.18 -7.49
CA GLU A 9 12.11 -6.81 -8.00
C GLU A 9 10.83 -6.37 -8.74
N ASN A 10 10.22 -7.29 -9.49
CA ASN A 10 9.04 -7.06 -10.32
C ASN A 10 7.70 -7.41 -9.65
N ALA A 11 7.67 -7.57 -8.32
CA ALA A 11 6.46 -7.86 -7.58
C ALA A 11 5.97 -6.62 -6.80
N ALA A 12 4.66 -6.45 -6.73
CA ALA A 12 3.99 -5.42 -5.95
C ALA A 12 2.89 -6.03 -5.08
N LEU A 13 2.57 -5.36 -3.97
CA LEU A 13 1.55 -5.77 -3.01
C LEU A 13 0.43 -4.74 -2.97
N ASP A 14 -0.76 -5.17 -3.37
CA ASP A 14 -1.99 -4.43 -3.15
C ASP A 14 -2.51 -4.62 -1.71
N ILE A 15 -3.00 -3.54 -1.10
CA ILE A 15 -3.44 -3.53 0.30
C ILE A 15 -4.91 -3.92 0.50
N SER A 16 -5.66 -4.20 -0.56
CA SER A 16 -7.08 -4.57 -0.47
C SER A 16 -7.30 -5.75 0.48
N GLY A 17 -8.49 -5.78 1.09
CA GLY A 17 -8.93 -6.82 2.01
C GLY A 17 -8.25 -6.85 3.39
N SER A 18 -7.03 -6.31 3.56
CA SER A 18 -6.27 -6.52 4.79
C SER A 18 -5.27 -5.44 5.25
N GLY A 19 -4.75 -4.60 4.36
CA GLY A 19 -3.62 -3.74 4.70
C GLY A 19 -3.87 -2.74 5.83
N PRO A 20 -4.96 -1.96 5.82
CA PRO A 20 -5.25 -0.99 6.89
C PRO A 20 -5.98 -1.61 8.10
N ASN A 21 -6.16 -2.93 8.16
CA ASN A 21 -6.90 -3.58 9.27
C ASN A 21 -6.13 -3.58 10.58
N SER A 22 -4.82 -3.30 10.56
CA SER A 22 -3.99 -3.26 11.75
C SER A 22 -3.07 -2.05 11.67
N TRP A 23 -3.12 -1.22 12.72
CA TRP A 23 -2.32 0.00 12.80
C TRP A 23 -0.83 -0.30 12.64
N GLY A 24 -0.15 0.45 11.79
CA GLY A 24 1.29 0.33 11.55
C GLY A 24 1.65 -0.66 10.44
N MET A 25 0.70 -1.45 9.93
CA MET A 25 0.99 -2.49 8.93
C MET A 25 1.35 -1.92 7.56
N VAL A 26 0.76 -0.78 7.16
CA VAL A 26 1.12 -0.15 5.88
C VAL A 26 2.53 0.41 5.98
N ARG A 27 2.85 1.09 7.09
CA ARG A 27 4.21 1.59 7.35
C ARG A 27 5.24 0.47 7.43
N TYR A 28 4.92 -0.61 8.12
CA TYR A 28 5.78 -1.80 8.19
C TYR A 28 6.05 -2.36 6.79
N ALA A 29 5.02 -2.48 5.94
CA ALA A 29 5.17 -2.96 4.58
C ALA A 29 6.09 -2.06 3.73
N LEU A 30 5.92 -0.74 3.82
CA LEU A 30 6.79 0.23 3.13
C LEU A 30 8.25 0.11 3.56
N ASN A 31 8.50 -0.03 4.87
CA ASN A 31 9.85 -0.17 5.42
C ASN A 31 10.48 -1.51 5.04
N ARG A 32 9.69 -2.59 4.98
CA ARG A 32 10.19 -3.95 4.79
C ARG A 32 10.35 -4.35 3.33
N ALA A 33 9.39 -4.01 2.48
CA ALA A 33 9.37 -4.38 1.05
C ALA A 33 9.80 -3.23 0.13
N GLY A 34 9.84 -2.00 0.62
CA GLY A 34 10.17 -0.81 -0.15
C GLY A 34 8.95 0.00 -0.55
N THR A 35 9.11 1.32 -0.54
CA THR A 35 8.01 2.26 -0.79
C THR A 35 7.43 2.12 -2.20
N ASN A 36 8.21 1.66 -3.18
CA ASN A 36 7.81 1.48 -4.58
C ASN A 36 6.96 0.22 -4.83
N LYS A 37 6.80 -0.66 -3.83
CA LYS A 37 6.12 -1.96 -4.01
C LYS A 37 4.70 -2.03 -3.46
N ILE A 38 4.25 -1.01 -2.73
CA ILE A 38 2.93 -1.04 -2.07
C ILE A 38 1.91 -0.26 -2.89
N LEU A 39 0.78 -0.87 -3.21
CA LEU A 39 -0.29 -0.29 -4.02
C LEU A 39 -1.55 -0.09 -3.17
N PHE A 40 -2.22 1.03 -3.39
CA PHE A 40 -3.54 1.25 -2.82
C PHE A 40 -4.61 0.46 -3.59
N GLY A 41 -5.36 -0.36 -2.86
CA GLY A 41 -6.58 -1.01 -3.32
C GLY A 41 -7.60 -1.00 -2.20
N SER A 42 -8.82 -0.56 -2.50
CA SER A 42 -9.89 -0.47 -1.50
C SER A 42 -10.75 -1.71 -1.39
N ASP A 43 -10.65 -2.65 -2.34
CA ASP A 43 -11.57 -3.79 -2.47
C ASP A 43 -13.05 -3.37 -2.68
N PHE A 44 -13.32 -2.19 -3.24
CA PHE A 44 -14.70 -1.78 -3.52
C PHE A 44 -15.32 -2.67 -4.60
N PRO A 45 -16.57 -3.18 -4.43
CA PRO A 45 -17.56 -2.81 -3.41
C PRO A 45 -17.60 -3.67 -2.15
N ILE A 46 -16.71 -4.65 -2.00
CA ILE A 46 -16.68 -5.56 -0.84
C ILE A 46 -16.35 -4.81 0.46
N ARG A 47 -15.49 -3.78 0.39
CA ARG A 47 -15.11 -2.94 1.54
C ARG A 47 -15.45 -1.47 1.32
N ASN A 48 -15.59 -0.73 2.43
CA ASN A 48 -15.82 0.72 2.40
C ASN A 48 -14.52 1.45 2.02
N PRO A 49 -14.49 2.17 0.88
CA PRO A 49 -13.28 2.84 0.41
C PRO A 49 -12.85 4.00 1.32
N GLY A 50 -13.79 4.68 1.99
CA GLY A 50 -13.48 5.74 2.94
C GLY A 50 -12.67 5.24 4.14
N MET A 51 -12.98 4.04 4.64
CA MET A 51 -12.21 3.39 5.72
C MET A 51 -10.78 3.06 5.27
N TYR A 52 -10.60 2.56 4.04
CA TYR A 52 -9.27 2.25 3.50
C TYR A 52 -8.43 3.51 3.28
N ILE A 53 -9.03 4.56 2.72
CA ILE A 53 -8.36 5.85 2.56
C ILE A 53 -7.94 6.39 3.92
N ALA A 54 -8.87 6.41 4.89
CA ALA A 54 -8.57 6.87 6.24
C ALA A 54 -7.44 6.05 6.87
N GLY A 55 -7.49 4.72 6.81
CA GLY A 55 -6.46 3.84 7.37
C GLY A 55 -5.05 4.18 6.87
N VAL A 56 -4.89 4.45 5.57
CA VAL A 56 -3.59 4.87 5.00
C VAL A 56 -3.20 6.28 5.43
N LEU A 57 -4.15 7.23 5.49
CA LEU A 57 -3.86 8.61 5.94
C LEU A 57 -3.45 8.68 7.41
N PHE A 58 -4.00 7.81 8.23
CA PHE A 58 -3.71 7.73 9.66
C PHE A 58 -2.31 7.13 9.95
N GLU A 59 -1.69 6.44 9.01
CA GLU A 59 -0.36 5.84 9.16
C GLU A 59 0.80 6.86 9.20
N HIS A 60 0.55 8.16 9.42
CA HIS A 60 1.50 9.30 9.41
C HIS A 60 2.69 9.13 8.45
N LEU A 61 2.39 8.76 7.21
CA LEU A 61 3.38 8.63 6.14
C LEU A 61 3.79 10.00 5.61
N SER A 62 4.98 10.11 5.05
CA SER A 62 5.39 11.36 4.38
C SER A 62 4.52 11.61 3.14
N LYS A 63 4.46 12.86 2.66
CA LYS A 63 3.74 13.21 1.43
C LYS A 63 4.20 12.35 0.24
N THR A 64 5.50 12.11 0.11
CA THR A 64 6.06 11.31 -0.99
C THR A 64 5.73 9.82 -0.89
N GLN A 65 5.52 9.30 0.32
CA GLN A 65 5.05 7.93 0.56
C GLN A 65 3.56 7.80 0.27
N LEU A 66 2.74 8.77 0.68
CA LEU A 66 1.31 8.81 0.35
C LEU A 66 1.09 8.86 -1.16
N GLU A 67 1.81 9.73 -1.88
CA GLU A 67 1.78 9.79 -3.34
C GLU A 67 2.23 8.46 -3.98
N ALA A 68 3.20 7.76 -3.37
CA ALA A 68 3.64 6.43 -3.80
C ALA A 68 2.47 5.45 -3.77
N VAL A 69 1.89 5.27 -2.59
CA VAL A 69 0.86 4.28 -2.29
C VAL A 69 -0.42 4.57 -3.07
N PHE A 70 -0.90 5.82 -3.06
CA PHE A 70 -2.17 6.18 -3.70
C PHE A 70 -2.12 6.28 -5.23
N SER A 71 -0.95 6.46 -5.85
CA SER A 71 -0.93 6.69 -7.30
C SER A 71 0.35 6.25 -8.01
N ARG A 72 1.51 6.75 -7.58
CA ARG A 72 2.75 6.67 -8.38
C ARG A 72 3.17 5.23 -8.61
N ASN A 73 3.06 4.35 -7.61
CA ASN A 73 3.48 2.96 -7.73
C ASN A 73 2.64 2.20 -8.76
N PHE A 74 1.31 2.37 -8.73
CA PHE A 74 0.43 1.76 -9.71
C PHE A 74 0.72 2.25 -11.13
N LYS A 75 0.91 3.56 -11.31
CA LYS A 75 1.25 4.14 -12.62
C LYS A 75 2.58 3.61 -13.18
N ASN A 76 3.54 3.27 -12.32
CA ASN A 76 4.82 2.74 -12.74
C ASN A 76 4.75 1.29 -13.25
N LEU A 77 3.64 0.57 -13.03
CA LEU A 77 3.46 -0.78 -13.58
C LEU A 77 3.25 -0.80 -15.10
N PHE A 78 2.88 0.35 -15.69
CA PHE A 78 2.55 0.48 -17.11
C PHE A 78 3.57 1.33 -17.89
N ARG A 79 4.75 1.56 -17.30
CA ARG A 79 5.88 2.24 -17.91
C ARG A 79 6.99 1.25 -18.16
#